data_AF-A0A3D6CAC6-F1
#
_entry.id   AF-A0A3D6CAC6-F1
#
_cell.length_a   1.000
_cell.length_b   1.000
_cell.length_c   1.000
_cell.angle_alpha   90.00
_cell.angle_beta   90.00
_cell.angle_gamma   90.00
#
_symmetry.space_group_name_H-M   'P 1'
#
loop_
_entity.id
_entity.type
_entity.pdbx_description
1 polymer ?
#
loop_
_entity_poly.entity_id
_entity_poly.type
_entity_poly.pdbx_seq_one_letter_code
_entity_poly.pdbx_strand_id
1 'polypeptide(L)'
;MIYLISILVFTAVIGLLVTVLLFVEAKVTTQGEHNIVINGNTEEPMTVSGTPTLLSALSNKSVFLPSACGGSGSCGMCKCKVTEGGGSILPTELGHLSRKEKMDGVRLSCQLKVKEDLEIQVPESIFGIKKVDAEVVSNENVATFIKELVLRPVEPIDFEAGAYIQIDVPEYDLTFSDFHIQSQYVSEWKKYNLLELRSKGIKPGFRAYSLANPPYDNDILMLNVRIATPPPGTAGIPPGFGSSYVFGLKPGDKVTISGPYGDFMAQPTDNEMCFIGGGAGMAPLRSHIFHQLKGIDSGRKITYWYGARSKKEMFYDEDFKELEQKFSNFKYYVSLSSPEPEDDWDGLTGFIHTHLCDQYLCNHEDPSEIEYYLCGPPPMVDAVIESLYEFGVEDDMIHYDKFS
;
A
#
# COMPACT_ATOMS: atom_id res chain seq x y z
N MET A 1 50.41 -33.95 33.97
CA MET A 1 51.14 -33.68 32.71
C MET A 1 50.35 -34.18 31.49
N ILE A 2 49.90 -35.44 31.44
CA ILE A 2 49.12 -36.00 30.32
C ILE A 2 47.83 -35.19 30.03
N TYR A 3 47.05 -34.84 31.06
CA TYR A 3 45.82 -34.06 30.88
C TYR A 3 46.06 -32.65 30.29
N LEU A 4 47.16 -31.99 30.69
CA LEU A 4 47.54 -30.67 30.16
C LEU A 4 47.94 -30.75 28.68
N ILE A 5 48.66 -31.81 28.30
CA ILE A 5 49.06 -32.05 26.91
C ILE A 5 47.83 -32.37 26.05
N SER A 6 46.91 -33.21 26.54
CA SER A 6 45.67 -33.53 25.80
C SER A 6 44.78 -32.30 25.59
N ILE A 7 44.61 -31.44 26.61
CA ILE A 7 43.86 -30.19 26.47
C ILE A 7 44.51 -29.26 25.44
N LEU A 8 45.84 -29.14 25.47
CA LEU A 8 46.57 -28.26 24.55
C LEU A 8 46.47 -28.76 23.10
N VAL A 9 46.63 -30.06 22.87
CA VAL A 9 46.47 -30.67 21.54
C VAL A 9 45.05 -30.53 21.03
N PHE A 10 44.04 -30.80 21.86
CA PHE A 10 42.63 -30.70 21.47
C PHE A 10 42.24 -29.25 21.13
N THR A 11 42.71 -28.28 21.94
CA THR A 11 42.47 -26.85 21.69
C THR A 11 43.18 -26.38 20.41
N ALA A 12 44.40 -26.85 20.17
CA ALA A 12 45.14 -26.51 18.96
C ALA A 12 44.47 -27.06 17.69
N VAL A 13 43.95 -28.30 17.74
CA VAL A 13 43.23 -28.92 16.61
C VAL A 13 41.92 -28.19 16.34
N ILE A 14 41.13 -27.86 17.37
CA ILE A 14 39.89 -27.08 17.19
C ILE A 14 40.21 -25.68 16.68
N GLY A 15 41.21 -25.00 17.25
CA GLY A 15 41.64 -23.68 16.82
C GLY A 15 42.08 -23.67 15.36
N LEU A 16 42.86 -24.68 14.93
CA LEU A 16 43.24 -24.85 13.53
C LEU A 16 42.00 -25.07 12.65
N LEU A 17 41.08 -25.94 13.05
CA LEU A 17 39.87 -26.24 12.27
C LEU A 17 38.99 -25.00 12.11
N VAL A 18 38.78 -24.24 13.18
CA VAL A 18 38.03 -22.97 13.15
C VAL A 18 38.73 -21.95 12.24
N THR A 19 40.05 -21.85 12.32
CA THR A 19 40.83 -20.92 11.48
C THR A 19 40.73 -21.29 10.00
N VAL A 20 40.80 -22.58 9.67
CA VAL A 20 40.62 -23.08 8.30
C VAL A 20 39.20 -22.82 7.81
N LEU A 21 38.18 -23.06 8.64
CA LEU A 21 36.79 -22.76 8.29
C LEU A 21 36.57 -21.27 8.02
N LEU A 22 37.09 -20.39 8.88
CA LEU A 22 37.01 -18.93 8.68
C LEU A 22 37.78 -18.47 7.43
N PHE A 23 38.92 -19.09 7.12
CA PHE A 23 39.68 -18.78 5.91
C PHE A 23 38.95 -19.22 4.64
N VAL A 24 38.35 -20.42 4.66
CA VAL A 24 37.51 -20.91 3.56
C VAL A 24 36.29 -20.03 3.39
N GLU A 25 35.60 -19.67 4.48
CA GLU A 25 34.47 -18.74 4.44
C GLU A 25 34.88 -17.40 3.82
N ALA A 26 35.98 -16.79 4.26
CA ALA A 26 36.48 -15.53 3.71
C ALA A 26 36.90 -15.59 2.24
N LYS A 27 37.29 -16.77 1.72
CA LYS A 27 37.68 -16.98 0.32
C LYS A 27 36.53 -17.42 -0.59
N VAL A 28 35.51 -18.08 -0.03
CA VAL A 28 34.38 -18.66 -0.77
C VAL A 28 33.14 -17.78 -0.71
N THR A 29 32.93 -17.04 0.38
CA THR A 29 31.95 -15.95 0.35
C THR A 29 32.50 -14.85 -0.53
N THR A 30 31.80 -14.59 -1.64
CA THR A 30 31.99 -13.41 -2.47
C THR A 30 31.65 -12.18 -1.64
N GLN A 31 32.59 -11.74 -0.79
CA GLN A 31 32.68 -10.35 -0.36
C GLN A 31 33.27 -9.56 -1.52
N GLY A 32 32.50 -9.43 -2.60
CA GLY A 32 32.81 -8.58 -3.74
C GLY A 32 31.97 -7.32 -3.68
N GLU A 33 32.53 -6.22 -4.18
CA GLU A 33 31.68 -5.14 -4.67
C GLU A 33 31.01 -5.63 -5.95
N HIS A 34 29.69 -5.47 -6.03
CA HIS A 34 28.88 -5.86 -7.17
C HIS A 34 28.32 -4.63 -7.85
N ASN A 35 28.33 -4.64 -9.17
CA ASN A 35 27.80 -3.56 -9.99
C ASN A 35 26.37 -3.85 -10.41
N ILE A 36 25.51 -2.84 -10.29
CA ILE A 36 24.13 -2.88 -10.76
C ILE A 36 24.00 -1.85 -11.89
N VAL A 37 23.81 -2.35 -13.10
CA VAL A 37 23.53 -1.54 -14.29
C VAL A 37 22.01 -1.36 -14.39
N ILE A 38 21.55 -0.13 -14.46
CA ILE A 38 20.12 0.21 -14.51
C ILE A 38 19.80 0.81 -15.88
N ASN A 39 18.80 0.24 -16.57
CA ASN A 39 18.32 0.71 -17.88
C ASN A 39 19.43 0.85 -18.94
N GLY A 40 20.45 -0.03 -18.90
CA GLY A 40 21.57 -0.02 -19.83
C GLY A 40 22.59 1.11 -19.63
N ASN A 41 22.48 1.90 -18.54
CA ASN A 41 23.46 2.93 -18.21
C ASN A 41 24.74 2.28 -17.66
N THR A 42 25.69 1.99 -18.56
CA THR A 42 26.99 1.39 -18.24
C THR A 42 28.07 2.42 -17.89
N GLU A 43 27.80 3.71 -18.03
CA GLU A 43 28.76 4.79 -17.73
C GLU A 43 28.87 5.05 -16.23
N GLU A 44 27.78 4.86 -15.47
CA GLU A 44 27.74 5.02 -14.00
C GLU A 44 27.05 3.82 -13.32
N PRO A 45 27.69 2.64 -13.30
CA PRO A 45 27.14 1.47 -12.62
C PRO A 45 27.06 1.69 -11.10
N MET A 46 25.96 1.25 -10.50
CA MET A 46 25.77 1.35 -9.07
C MET A 46 26.57 0.24 -8.36
N THR A 47 27.63 0.63 -7.67
CA THR A 47 28.42 -0.31 -6.88
C THR A 47 27.81 -0.52 -5.49
N VAL A 48 27.68 -1.78 -5.09
CA VAL A 48 27.10 -2.21 -3.82
C VAL A 48 28.02 -3.21 -3.14
N SER A 49 28.29 -3.00 -1.86
CA SER A 49 29.08 -3.91 -1.04
C SER A 49 28.19 -4.84 -0.22
N GLY A 50 28.62 -6.09 -0.04
CA GLY A 50 27.90 -7.09 0.76
C GLY A 50 26.78 -7.77 -0.02
N THR A 51 25.74 -8.26 0.69
CA THR A 51 24.61 -8.99 0.08
C THR A 51 23.24 -8.40 0.44
N PRO A 52 23.02 -7.08 0.27
CA PRO A 52 21.71 -6.48 0.50
C PRO A 52 20.68 -7.02 -0.48
N THR A 53 19.40 -6.80 -0.16
CA THR A 53 18.34 -6.99 -1.14
C THR A 53 18.44 -5.90 -2.21
N LEU A 54 18.05 -6.21 -3.44
CA LEU A 54 18.08 -5.25 -4.54
C LEU A 54 17.25 -4.00 -4.21
N LEU A 55 16.09 -4.15 -3.56
CA LEU A 55 15.28 -3.02 -3.09
C LEU A 55 16.06 -2.09 -2.15
N SER A 56 16.79 -2.65 -1.18
CA SER A 56 17.58 -1.84 -0.24
C SER A 56 18.77 -1.18 -0.91
N ALA A 57 19.43 -1.88 -1.85
CA ALA A 57 20.54 -1.33 -2.61
C ALA A 57 20.11 -0.12 -3.45
N LEU A 58 18.98 -0.24 -4.16
CA LEU A 58 18.39 0.83 -4.96
C LEU A 58 17.97 2.02 -4.10
N SER A 59 17.28 1.76 -2.99
CA SER A 59 16.82 2.80 -2.07
C SER A 59 17.98 3.63 -1.49
N ASN A 60 19.11 3.01 -1.16
CA ASN A 60 20.30 3.69 -0.65
C ASN A 60 20.95 4.64 -1.67
N LYS A 61 20.62 4.49 -2.95
CA LYS A 61 21.11 5.31 -4.05
C LYS A 61 20.00 6.14 -4.68
N SER A 62 18.94 6.40 -3.91
CA SER A 62 17.81 7.26 -4.28
C SER A 62 16.97 6.73 -5.45
N VAL A 63 16.99 5.42 -5.71
CA VAL A 63 16.07 4.75 -6.63
C VAL A 63 15.01 4.02 -5.80
N PHE A 64 13.81 4.59 -5.73
CA PHE A 64 12.74 4.06 -4.89
C PHE A 64 11.75 3.24 -5.71
N LEU A 65 11.86 1.91 -5.64
CA LEU A 65 10.86 1.02 -6.21
C LEU A 65 9.60 0.95 -5.33
N PRO A 66 8.40 0.84 -5.93
CA PRO A 66 7.16 0.72 -5.19
C PRO A 66 7.16 -0.52 -4.27
N SER A 67 6.80 -0.35 -3.00
CA SER A 67 6.72 -1.46 -2.04
C SER A 67 5.76 -1.12 -0.90
N ALA A 68 4.57 -1.70 -0.91
CA ALA A 68 3.61 -1.52 0.19
C ALA A 68 4.03 -2.23 1.50
N CYS A 69 4.76 -3.35 1.39
CA CYS A 69 5.07 -4.23 2.52
C CYS A 69 6.40 -3.96 3.25
N GLY A 70 7.17 -2.95 2.83
CA GLY A 70 8.50 -2.67 3.37
C GLY A 70 9.53 -3.79 3.13
N GLY A 71 9.35 -4.58 2.07
CA GLY A 71 10.27 -5.63 1.66
C GLY A 71 10.07 -7.01 2.31
N SER A 72 8.93 -7.29 2.94
CA SER A 72 8.59 -8.63 3.45
C SER A 72 8.30 -9.65 2.34
N GLY A 73 8.09 -9.19 1.09
CA GLY A 73 7.79 -10.06 -0.05
C GLY A 73 6.31 -10.43 -0.21
N SER A 74 5.39 -9.79 0.52
CA SER A 74 3.97 -10.15 0.51
C SER A 74 3.08 -9.34 -0.45
N CYS A 75 3.51 -8.14 -0.87
CA CYS A 75 2.68 -7.26 -1.71
C CYS A 75 2.89 -7.43 -3.22
N GLY A 76 4.03 -8.01 -3.65
CA GLY A 76 4.35 -8.16 -5.07
C GLY A 76 4.60 -6.87 -5.86
N MET A 77 4.63 -5.68 -5.24
CA MET A 77 4.75 -4.40 -5.96
C MET A 77 6.17 -4.06 -6.43
N CYS A 78 7.20 -4.58 -5.75
CA CYS A 78 8.60 -4.19 -5.99
C CYS A 78 9.23 -4.88 -7.22
N LYS A 79 8.46 -4.98 -8.31
CA LYS A 79 8.84 -5.67 -9.55
C LYS A 79 9.93 -4.88 -10.27
N CYS A 80 10.92 -5.60 -10.75
CA CYS A 80 11.94 -5.11 -11.68
C CYS A 80 12.26 -6.23 -12.67
N LYS A 81 12.61 -5.88 -13.89
CA LYS A 81 13.08 -6.86 -14.87
C LYS A 81 14.58 -7.03 -14.73
N VAL A 82 15.05 -8.27 -14.64
CA VAL A 82 16.47 -8.61 -14.58
C VAL A 82 16.88 -9.19 -15.94
N THR A 83 17.78 -8.52 -16.64
CA THR A 83 18.28 -8.95 -17.96
C THR A 83 19.51 -9.82 -17.84
N GLU A 84 20.37 -9.55 -16.86
CA GLU A 84 21.57 -10.33 -16.58
C GLU A 84 21.79 -10.53 -15.07
N GLY A 85 22.23 -11.73 -14.69
CA GLY A 85 22.45 -12.13 -13.29
C GLY A 85 21.16 -12.47 -12.53
N GLY A 86 21.26 -12.57 -11.20
CA GLY A 86 20.12 -12.66 -10.28
C GLY A 86 19.56 -14.08 -10.06
N GLY A 87 20.19 -15.10 -10.65
CA GLY A 87 19.85 -16.51 -10.46
C GLY A 87 18.41 -16.88 -10.80
N SER A 88 17.93 -17.99 -10.25
CA SER A 88 16.56 -18.48 -10.48
C SER A 88 15.52 -17.76 -9.61
N ILE A 89 14.27 -17.77 -10.09
CA ILE A 89 13.11 -17.25 -9.36
C ILE A 89 12.95 -18.00 -8.04
N LEU A 90 12.82 -17.26 -6.94
CA LEU A 90 12.69 -17.81 -5.59
C LEU A 90 11.24 -18.26 -5.33
N PRO A 91 11.02 -19.26 -4.45
CA PRO A 91 9.68 -19.69 -4.08
C PRO A 91 8.78 -18.56 -3.54
N THR A 92 9.36 -17.56 -2.86
CA THR A 92 8.65 -16.39 -2.34
C THR A 92 8.13 -15.46 -3.44
N GLU A 93 8.67 -15.56 -4.66
CA GLU A 93 8.26 -14.73 -5.80
C GLU A 93 7.15 -15.40 -6.64
N LEU A 94 7.03 -16.73 -6.58
CA LEU A 94 6.21 -17.51 -7.53
C LEU A 94 4.72 -17.14 -7.51
N GLY A 95 4.18 -16.78 -6.34
CA GLY A 95 2.78 -16.40 -6.17
C GLY A 95 2.44 -14.99 -6.66
N HIS A 96 3.45 -14.14 -6.88
CA HIS A 96 3.27 -12.73 -7.27
C HIS A 96 3.60 -12.45 -8.73
N LEU A 97 4.11 -13.45 -9.46
CA LEU A 97 4.55 -13.33 -10.84
C LEU A 97 3.68 -14.19 -11.76
N SER A 98 3.09 -13.56 -12.77
CA SER A 98 2.38 -14.21 -13.87
C SER A 98 3.34 -15.04 -14.73
N ARG A 99 2.79 -15.90 -15.60
CA ARG A 99 3.61 -16.70 -16.52
C ARG A 99 4.42 -15.82 -17.47
N LYS A 100 3.82 -14.74 -17.99
CA LYS A 100 4.48 -13.79 -18.87
C LYS A 100 5.64 -13.09 -18.16
N GLU A 101 5.40 -12.57 -16.96
CA GLU A 101 6.43 -11.92 -16.13
C GLU A 101 7.62 -12.85 -15.82
N LYS A 102 7.34 -14.13 -15.53
CA LYS A 102 8.40 -15.14 -15.32
C LYS A 102 9.26 -15.35 -16.56
N MET A 103 8.65 -15.35 -17.75
CA MET A 103 9.36 -15.49 -19.03
C MET A 103 10.16 -14.21 -19.38
N ASP A 104 9.63 -13.05 -19.02
CA ASP A 104 10.24 -11.75 -19.28
C ASP A 104 11.35 -11.38 -18.27
N GLY A 105 11.68 -12.26 -17.32
CA GLY A 105 12.74 -12.05 -16.34
C GLY A 105 12.36 -11.09 -15.20
N VAL A 106 11.07 -10.90 -14.93
CA VAL A 106 10.61 -10.05 -13.83
C VAL A 106 10.85 -10.74 -12.49
N ARG A 107 11.39 -9.98 -11.52
CA ARG A 107 11.77 -10.41 -10.18
C ARG A 107 11.22 -9.45 -9.12
N LEU A 108 11.10 -9.92 -7.88
CA LEU A 108 10.82 -9.05 -6.74
C LEU A 108 12.14 -8.54 -6.15
N SER A 109 12.43 -7.26 -6.35
CA SER A 109 13.66 -6.63 -5.85
C SER A 109 13.85 -6.75 -4.33
N CYS A 110 12.77 -6.87 -3.54
CA CYS A 110 12.89 -7.05 -2.10
C CYS A 110 13.37 -8.44 -1.67
N GLN A 111 13.17 -9.46 -2.51
CA GLN A 111 13.56 -10.85 -2.22
C GLN A 111 14.89 -11.21 -2.90
N LEU A 112 15.20 -10.56 -4.02
CA LEU A 112 16.45 -10.75 -4.75
C LEU A 112 17.63 -10.18 -3.97
N LYS A 113 18.61 -11.03 -3.64
CA LYS A 113 19.88 -10.61 -3.04
C LYS A 113 20.93 -10.34 -4.11
N VAL A 114 21.64 -9.24 -3.98
CA VAL A 114 22.77 -8.90 -4.85
C VAL A 114 23.98 -9.74 -4.42
N LYS A 115 24.40 -10.69 -5.25
CA LYS A 115 25.54 -11.62 -4.98
C LYS A 115 26.56 -11.70 -6.12
N GLU A 116 26.22 -11.06 -7.23
CA GLU A 116 26.95 -10.97 -8.48
C GLU A 116 26.53 -9.66 -9.15
N ASP A 117 27.21 -9.29 -10.23
CA ASP A 117 26.82 -8.12 -11.02
C ASP A 117 25.44 -8.35 -11.65
N LEU A 118 24.61 -7.31 -11.67
CA LEU A 118 23.22 -7.36 -12.13
C LEU A 118 22.99 -6.31 -13.20
N GLU A 119 22.21 -6.67 -14.21
CA GLU A 119 21.60 -5.70 -15.11
C GLU A 119 20.07 -5.75 -14.94
N ILE A 120 19.49 -4.58 -14.67
CA ILE A 120 18.06 -4.45 -14.40
C ILE A 120 17.42 -3.37 -15.27
N GLN A 121 16.14 -3.57 -15.56
CA GLN A 121 15.26 -2.60 -16.18
C GLN A 121 14.14 -2.23 -15.20
N VAL A 122 13.97 -0.92 -15.01
CA VAL A 122 12.98 -0.33 -14.11
C VAL A 122 12.30 0.86 -14.81
N PRO A 123 11.01 1.13 -14.54
CA PRO A 123 10.27 2.20 -15.21
C PRO A 123 10.94 3.57 -15.02
N GLU A 124 10.96 4.42 -16.05
CA GLU A 124 11.54 5.75 -15.96
C GLU A 124 10.83 6.66 -14.94
N SER A 125 9.55 6.40 -14.66
CA SER A 125 8.73 7.14 -13.69
C SER A 125 9.27 7.11 -12.26
N ILE A 126 10.14 6.14 -11.91
CA ILE A 126 10.72 6.07 -10.56
C ILE A 126 11.91 7.03 -10.39
N PHE A 127 12.54 7.46 -11.49
CA PHE A 127 13.70 8.36 -11.45
C PHE A 127 13.22 9.80 -11.30
N GLY A 128 12.93 10.18 -10.06
CA GLY A 128 12.35 11.48 -9.73
C GLY A 128 11.67 11.50 -8.36
N ILE A 129 11.35 10.31 -7.84
CA ILE A 129 10.79 10.14 -6.51
C ILE A 129 11.79 10.60 -5.46
N LYS A 130 11.39 11.56 -4.65
CA LYS A 130 12.20 12.13 -3.56
C LYS A 130 11.61 11.77 -2.22
N LYS A 131 12.49 11.73 -1.21
CA LYS A 131 12.07 11.79 0.19
C LYS A 131 11.92 13.25 0.61
N VAL A 132 10.77 13.58 1.17
CA VAL A 132 10.44 14.93 1.63
C VAL A 132 9.90 14.83 3.05
N ASP A 133 10.25 15.78 3.90
CA ASP A 133 9.63 15.88 5.21
C ASP A 133 8.26 16.56 5.09
N ALA A 134 7.32 16.13 5.91
CA ALA A 134 5.99 16.70 6.02
C ALA A 134 5.61 16.92 7.47
N GLU A 135 4.80 17.94 7.72
CA GLU A 135 4.21 18.22 9.02
C GLU A 135 2.79 17.68 9.10
N VAL A 136 2.44 17.05 10.21
CA VAL A 136 1.08 16.64 10.49
C VAL A 136 0.24 17.88 10.79
N VAL A 137 -0.73 18.17 9.93
CA VAL A 137 -1.69 19.28 10.10
C VAL A 137 -2.84 18.83 11.02
N SER A 138 -3.41 17.66 10.74
CA SER A 138 -4.48 17.04 11.52
C SER A 138 -4.44 15.52 11.38
N ASN A 139 -5.03 14.82 12.36
CA ASN A 139 -5.10 13.35 12.37
C ASN A 139 -6.39 12.88 13.07
N GLU A 140 -7.53 13.26 12.52
CA GLU A 140 -8.85 13.14 13.14
C GLU A 140 -9.53 11.83 12.72
N ASN A 141 -10.26 11.15 13.61
CA ASN A 141 -11.12 10.04 13.21
C ASN A 141 -12.27 10.54 12.34
N VAL A 142 -12.43 9.91 11.19
CA VAL A 142 -13.57 10.06 10.27
C VAL A 142 -14.50 8.86 10.30
N ALA A 143 -14.04 7.73 10.86
CA ALA A 143 -14.83 6.56 11.20
C ALA A 143 -14.27 5.92 12.47
N THR A 144 -14.93 4.87 13.00
CA THR A 144 -14.50 4.21 14.23
C THR A 144 -13.04 3.73 14.13
N PHE A 145 -12.66 3.18 12.97
CA PHE A 145 -11.34 2.59 12.74
C PHE A 145 -10.52 3.32 11.67
N ILE A 146 -10.94 4.51 11.24
CA ILE A 146 -10.27 5.27 10.16
C ILE A 146 -10.00 6.69 10.63
N LYS A 147 -8.75 7.14 10.43
CA LYS A 147 -8.36 8.54 10.59
C LYS A 147 -8.09 9.19 9.24
N GLU A 148 -8.46 10.45 9.12
CA GLU A 148 -7.97 11.35 8.08
C GLU A 148 -6.68 11.99 8.59
N LEU A 149 -5.56 11.57 8.00
CA LEU A 149 -4.27 12.20 8.23
C LEU A 149 -4.06 13.25 7.14
N VAL A 150 -3.89 14.51 7.55
CA VAL A 150 -3.53 15.61 6.64
C VAL A 150 -2.09 15.99 6.90
N LEU A 151 -1.27 15.87 5.86
CA LEU A 151 0.14 16.24 5.88
C LEU A 151 0.37 17.48 5.04
N ARG A 152 1.28 18.35 5.48
CA ARG A 152 1.80 19.45 4.67
C ARG A 152 3.28 19.18 4.35
N PRO A 153 3.62 18.81 3.11
CA PRO A 153 5.02 18.61 2.74
C PRO A 153 5.77 19.95 2.72
N VAL A 154 7.09 19.90 2.92
CA VAL A 154 7.95 21.12 2.85
C VAL A 154 7.92 21.75 1.46
N GLU A 155 7.82 20.92 0.43
CA GLU A 155 7.62 21.34 -0.96
C GLU A 155 6.38 20.62 -1.51
N PRO A 156 5.53 21.28 -2.33
CA PRO A 156 4.40 20.63 -2.99
C PRO A 156 4.86 19.40 -3.78
N ILE A 157 4.03 18.36 -3.78
CA ILE A 157 4.31 17.11 -4.51
C ILE A 157 3.27 17.01 -5.62
N ASP A 158 3.72 17.02 -6.87
CA ASP A 158 2.84 16.74 -8.00
C ASP A 158 2.56 15.24 -8.08
N PHE A 159 1.30 14.87 -8.28
CA PHE A 159 0.85 13.48 -8.37
C PHE A 159 -0.38 13.35 -9.27
N GLU A 160 -0.71 12.12 -9.66
CA GLU A 160 -1.93 11.82 -10.41
C GLU A 160 -3.00 11.21 -9.50
N ALA A 161 -4.28 11.42 -9.83
CA ALA A 161 -5.37 10.87 -9.05
C ALA A 161 -5.28 9.34 -9.01
N GLY A 162 -5.36 8.77 -7.80
CA GLY A 162 -5.13 7.35 -7.54
C GLY A 162 -3.70 7.00 -7.12
N ALA A 163 -2.78 7.97 -7.12
CA ALA A 163 -1.45 7.77 -6.57
C ALA A 163 -1.44 7.57 -5.05
N TYR A 164 -0.36 6.98 -4.55
CA TYR A 164 -0.07 6.80 -3.14
C TYR A 164 1.32 7.32 -2.77
N ILE A 165 1.51 7.57 -1.49
CA ILE A 165 2.83 7.87 -0.91
C ILE A 165 3.23 6.78 0.08
N GLN A 166 4.52 6.69 0.38
CA GLN A 166 5.03 5.86 1.46
C GLN A 166 5.45 6.75 2.63
N ILE A 167 4.96 6.43 3.83
CA ILE A 167 5.38 7.07 5.08
C ILE A 167 6.46 6.20 5.70
N ASP A 168 7.62 6.80 6.00
CA ASP A 168 8.67 6.17 6.80
C ASP A 168 8.21 6.07 8.26
N VAL A 169 8.36 4.88 8.82
CA VAL A 169 7.97 4.53 10.18
C VAL A 169 9.26 4.30 10.98
N PRO A 170 9.62 5.19 11.92
CA PRO A 170 10.80 5.03 12.76
C PRO A 170 10.57 3.97 13.83
N GLU A 171 11.57 3.78 14.70
CA GLU A 171 11.36 3.00 15.92
C GLU A 171 10.38 3.72 16.86
N TYR A 172 9.44 2.97 17.42
CA TYR A 172 8.45 3.50 18.35
C TYR A 172 7.96 2.44 19.34
N ASP A 173 7.38 2.89 20.44
CA ASP A 173 6.71 2.06 21.44
C ASP A 173 5.46 2.80 21.92
N LEU A 174 4.28 2.36 21.44
CA LEU A 174 3.01 3.05 21.65
C LEU A 174 1.97 2.07 22.19
N THR A 175 1.11 2.58 23.08
CA THR A 175 -0.13 1.91 23.49
C THR A 175 -1.30 2.61 22.82
N PHE A 176 -2.35 1.87 22.48
CA PHE A 176 -3.51 2.43 21.78
C PHE A 176 -4.26 3.46 22.64
N SER A 177 -4.05 3.47 23.96
CA SER A 177 -4.46 4.53 24.87
C SER A 177 -3.81 5.89 24.59
N ASP A 178 -2.68 5.93 23.88
CA ASP A 178 -1.96 7.16 23.52
C ASP A 178 -2.62 7.87 22.32
N PHE A 179 -3.50 7.18 21.60
CA PHE A 179 -4.18 7.71 20.42
C PHE A 179 -5.27 8.72 20.81
N HIS A 180 -5.37 9.80 20.04
CA HIS A 180 -6.49 10.72 20.16
C HIS A 180 -7.72 10.16 19.45
N ILE A 181 -8.67 9.56 20.16
CA ILE A 181 -9.91 9.01 19.58
C ILE A 181 -11.09 9.92 19.90
N GLN A 182 -11.82 10.34 18.87
CA GLN A 182 -13.03 11.18 18.99
C GLN A 182 -14.06 10.51 19.90
N SER A 183 -14.71 11.32 20.74
CA SER A 183 -15.66 10.87 21.76
C SER A 183 -16.73 9.91 21.24
N GLN A 184 -17.25 10.15 20.03
CA GLN A 184 -18.27 9.32 19.39
C GLN A 184 -17.82 7.88 19.08
N TYR A 185 -16.51 7.64 18.95
CA TYR A 185 -15.95 6.32 18.61
C TYR A 185 -15.35 5.57 19.81
N VAL A 186 -15.11 6.26 20.94
CA VAL A 186 -14.46 5.69 22.13
C VAL A 186 -15.21 4.48 22.69
N SER A 187 -16.54 4.48 22.61
CA SER A 187 -17.39 3.38 23.11
C SER A 187 -17.06 2.05 22.42
N GLU A 188 -16.91 2.04 21.10
CA GLU A 188 -16.53 0.86 20.33
C GLU A 188 -15.10 0.42 20.64
N TRP A 189 -14.16 1.36 20.81
CA TRP A 189 -12.78 1.02 21.20
C TRP A 189 -12.70 0.36 22.58
N LYS A 190 -13.52 0.79 23.54
CA LYS A 190 -13.63 0.16 24.87
C LYS A 190 -14.29 -1.20 24.81
N LYS A 191 -15.37 -1.34 24.03
CA LYS A 191 -16.13 -2.59 23.86
C LYS A 191 -15.24 -3.74 23.39
N TYR A 192 -14.29 -3.48 22.50
CA TYR A 192 -13.34 -4.47 21.98
C TYR A 192 -11.98 -4.46 22.69
N ASN A 193 -11.86 -3.75 23.81
CA ASN A 193 -10.63 -3.62 24.58
C ASN A 193 -9.40 -3.18 23.76
N LEU A 194 -9.61 -2.31 22.77
CA LEU A 194 -8.55 -1.92 21.83
C LEU A 194 -7.53 -0.99 22.47
N LEU A 195 -7.93 -0.22 23.48
CA LEU A 195 -7.06 0.76 24.14
C LEU A 195 -5.90 0.10 24.91
N GLU A 196 -6.01 -1.19 25.24
CA GLU A 196 -4.95 -1.95 25.92
C GLU A 196 -3.92 -2.54 24.95
N LEU A 197 -4.17 -2.47 23.63
CA LEU A 197 -3.24 -2.98 22.64
C LEU A 197 -1.97 -2.14 22.60
N ARG A 198 -0.83 -2.81 22.43
CA ARG A 198 0.49 -2.18 22.35
C ARG A 198 1.17 -2.58 21.05
N SER A 199 1.77 -1.60 20.37
CA SER A 199 2.53 -1.81 19.14
C SER A 199 3.94 -1.26 19.30
N LYS A 200 4.92 -2.00 18.76
CA LYS A 200 6.33 -1.60 18.78
C LYS A 200 6.92 -1.68 17.38
N GLY A 201 7.46 -0.57 16.90
CA GLY A 201 8.35 -0.54 15.75
C GLY A 201 9.77 -0.81 16.21
N ILE A 202 10.24 -2.06 16.13
CA ILE A 202 11.60 -2.44 16.58
C ILE A 202 12.65 -2.11 15.52
N LYS A 203 12.25 -1.96 14.26
CA LYS A 203 13.12 -1.62 13.14
C LYS A 203 12.42 -0.59 12.25
N PRO A 204 13.15 0.42 11.73
CA PRO A 204 12.61 1.33 10.74
C PRO A 204 12.09 0.60 9.50
N GLY A 205 11.01 1.13 8.93
CA GLY A 205 10.41 0.62 7.71
C GLY A 205 9.52 1.70 7.09
N PHE A 206 8.63 1.30 6.21
CA PHE A 206 7.68 2.22 5.57
C PHE A 206 6.38 1.51 5.21
N ARG A 207 5.30 2.27 5.01
CA ARG A 207 4.01 1.78 4.52
C ARG A 207 3.39 2.73 3.51
N ALA A 208 2.72 2.14 2.52
CA ALA A 208 1.99 2.87 1.49
C ALA A 208 0.61 3.32 1.98
N TYR A 209 0.21 4.53 1.60
CA TYR A 209 -1.10 5.12 1.85
C TYR A 209 -1.54 5.95 0.64
N SER A 210 -2.71 5.65 0.09
CA SER A 210 -3.27 6.31 -1.09
C SER A 210 -3.77 7.72 -0.77
N LEU A 211 -3.60 8.63 -1.72
CA LEU A 211 -3.99 10.04 -1.58
C LEU A 211 -5.50 10.19 -1.77
N ALA A 212 -6.12 10.96 -0.89
CA ALA A 212 -7.56 11.24 -0.87
C ALA A 212 -7.92 12.61 -1.46
N ASN A 213 -6.96 13.53 -1.51
CA ASN A 213 -7.10 14.81 -2.19
C ASN A 213 -6.81 14.67 -3.69
N PRO A 214 -7.48 15.48 -4.53
CA PRO A 214 -7.21 15.52 -5.96
C PRO A 214 -5.86 16.23 -6.27
N PRO A 215 -5.22 15.93 -7.41
CA PRO A 215 -3.93 16.51 -7.83
C PRO A 215 -3.82 18.03 -7.80
N TYR A 216 -4.93 18.75 -8.02
CA TYR A 216 -4.93 20.21 -8.04
C TYR A 216 -4.81 20.85 -6.65
N ASP A 217 -4.87 20.04 -5.58
CA ASP A 217 -4.70 20.45 -4.18
C ASP A 217 -3.40 19.82 -3.64
N ASN A 218 -2.25 20.20 -4.21
CA ASN A 218 -0.94 19.59 -3.95
C ASN A 218 -0.15 20.24 -2.79
N ASP A 219 -0.73 21.25 -2.11
CA ASP A 219 -0.17 21.88 -0.92
C ASP A 219 -0.35 21.03 0.35
N ILE A 220 -1.31 20.10 0.33
CA ILE A 220 -1.57 19.13 1.38
C ILE A 220 -1.67 17.73 0.79
N LEU A 221 -1.49 16.72 1.65
CA LEU A 221 -1.72 15.32 1.32
C LEU A 221 -2.71 14.76 2.34
N MET A 222 -3.88 14.34 1.88
CA MET A 222 -4.93 13.76 2.69
C MET A 222 -4.88 12.24 2.54
N LEU A 223 -4.93 11.50 3.63
CA LEU A 223 -4.88 10.03 3.64
C LEU A 223 -5.99 9.49 4.53
N ASN A 224 -6.63 8.39 4.13
CA ASN A 224 -7.55 7.66 5.00
C ASN A 224 -6.88 6.40 5.52
N VAL A 225 -6.49 6.40 6.79
CA VAL A 225 -5.69 5.32 7.38
C VAL A 225 -6.57 4.48 8.28
N ARG A 226 -6.70 3.19 7.96
CA ARG A 226 -7.39 2.21 8.82
C ARG A 226 -6.43 1.64 9.86
N ILE A 227 -6.85 1.56 11.13
CA ILE A 227 -6.09 0.86 12.15
C ILE A 227 -6.14 -0.66 11.90
N ALA A 228 -4.98 -1.28 11.71
CA ALA A 228 -4.86 -2.74 11.63
C ALA A 228 -4.74 -3.34 13.03
N THR A 229 -5.87 -3.67 13.63
CA THR A 229 -5.92 -4.46 14.87
C THR A 229 -5.61 -5.92 14.60
N PRO A 230 -5.19 -6.70 15.62
CA PRO A 230 -5.10 -8.16 15.49
C PRO A 230 -6.42 -8.74 14.94
N PRO A 231 -6.37 -9.72 14.03
CA PRO A 231 -7.59 -10.33 13.48
C PRO A 231 -8.47 -10.90 14.60
N PRO A 232 -9.81 -10.70 14.54
CA PRO A 232 -10.71 -11.25 15.54
C PRO A 232 -10.52 -12.76 15.72
N GLY A 233 -10.51 -13.23 16.97
CA GLY A 233 -10.34 -14.65 17.29
C GLY A 233 -8.90 -15.19 17.20
N THR A 234 -7.91 -14.32 16.93
CA THR A 234 -6.49 -14.70 16.96
C THR A 234 -5.81 -14.26 18.26
N ALA A 235 -4.79 -14.99 18.68
CA ALA A 235 -3.98 -14.66 19.86
C ALA A 235 -2.51 -14.53 19.46
N GLY A 236 -1.81 -13.56 20.07
CA GLY A 236 -0.36 -13.37 19.87
C GLY A 236 0.05 -12.68 18.57
N ILE A 237 -0.89 -12.27 17.73
CA ILE A 237 -0.61 -11.43 16.56
C ILE A 237 -0.50 -9.96 17.03
N PRO A 238 0.63 -9.28 16.79
CA PRO A 238 0.79 -7.88 17.18
C PRO A 238 -0.08 -6.95 16.32
N PRO A 239 -0.44 -5.76 16.82
CA PRO A 239 -1.08 -4.73 15.99
C PRO A 239 -0.20 -4.29 14.82
N GLY A 240 -0.83 -3.67 13.81
CA GLY A 240 -0.17 -3.28 12.57
C GLY A 240 0.92 -2.22 12.77
N PHE A 241 2.10 -2.49 12.21
CA PHE A 241 3.29 -1.65 12.34
C PHE A 241 3.11 -0.20 11.86
N GLY A 242 2.64 0.02 10.62
CA GLY A 242 2.50 1.39 10.11
C GLY A 242 1.25 2.10 10.62
N SER A 243 0.11 1.41 10.61
CA SER A 243 -1.16 2.01 11.05
C SER A 243 -1.12 2.46 12.51
N SER A 244 -0.43 1.71 13.39
CA SER A 244 -0.30 2.11 14.80
C SER A 244 0.57 3.35 14.98
N TYR A 245 1.65 3.48 14.21
CA TYR A 245 2.47 4.69 14.20
C TYR A 245 1.66 5.90 13.73
N VAL A 246 0.98 5.77 12.58
CA VAL A 246 0.16 6.84 12.01
C VAL A 246 -0.97 7.26 12.95
N PHE A 247 -1.64 6.32 13.62
CA PHE A 247 -2.68 6.65 14.61
C PHE A 247 -2.16 7.39 15.85
N GLY A 248 -0.87 7.24 16.16
CA GLY A 248 -0.20 7.93 17.26
C GLY A 248 0.28 9.35 16.94
N LEU A 249 0.31 9.73 15.65
CA LEU A 249 0.73 11.06 15.21
C LEU A 249 -0.21 12.16 15.70
N LYS A 250 0.36 13.30 16.04
CA LYS A 250 -0.34 14.50 16.52
C LYS A 250 0.00 15.71 15.64
N PRO A 251 -0.87 16.73 15.60
CA PRO A 251 -0.56 17.98 14.92
C PRO A 251 0.81 18.55 15.34
N GLY A 252 1.63 18.92 14.37
CA GLY A 252 3.00 19.42 14.55
C GLY A 252 4.09 18.34 14.49
N ASP A 253 3.75 17.04 14.55
CA ASP A 253 4.72 15.97 14.34
C ASP A 253 5.32 16.04 12.92
N LYS A 254 6.58 15.63 12.79
CA LYS A 254 7.28 15.53 11.51
C LYS A 254 7.34 14.09 11.05
N VAL A 255 7.00 13.85 9.79
CA VAL A 255 7.08 12.55 9.14
C VAL A 255 7.86 12.66 7.84
N THR A 256 8.65 11.64 7.50
CA THR A 256 9.31 11.58 6.21
C THR A 256 8.45 10.74 5.27
N ILE A 257 8.19 11.28 4.07
CA ILE A 257 7.39 10.63 3.04
C ILE A 257 8.21 10.46 1.76
N SER A 258 7.82 9.50 0.92
CA SER A 258 8.29 9.40 -0.46
C SER A 258 7.13 9.12 -1.40
N GLY A 259 7.28 9.52 -2.65
CA GLY A 259 6.29 9.34 -3.71
C GLY A 259 6.32 10.52 -4.69
N PRO A 260 5.30 10.62 -5.55
CA PRO A 260 4.16 9.71 -5.67
C PRO A 260 4.53 8.35 -6.28
N TYR A 261 3.70 7.34 -6.02
CA TYR A 261 3.75 6.02 -6.64
C TYR A 261 2.35 5.60 -7.10
N GLY A 262 2.26 4.54 -7.89
CA GLY A 262 1.00 3.87 -8.24
C GLY A 262 0.77 3.81 -9.73
N ASP A 263 -0.06 2.84 -10.13
CA ASP A 263 -0.53 2.64 -11.52
C ASP A 263 -2.07 2.64 -11.57
N PHE A 264 -2.73 3.00 -10.46
CA PHE A 264 -4.19 3.06 -10.35
C PHE A 264 -4.70 4.40 -10.88
N MET A 265 -4.48 4.67 -12.16
CA MET A 265 -4.91 5.91 -12.83
C MET A 265 -6.21 5.68 -13.60
N ALA A 266 -6.98 6.76 -13.78
CA ALA A 266 -8.10 6.74 -14.71
C ALA A 266 -7.58 6.54 -16.15
N GLN A 267 -8.19 5.63 -16.90
CA GLN A 267 -7.82 5.39 -18.29
C GLN A 267 -8.22 6.59 -19.16
N PRO A 268 -7.40 6.97 -20.14
CA PRO A 268 -7.64 8.12 -21.02
C PRO A 268 -8.63 7.76 -22.15
N THR A 269 -9.85 7.35 -21.76
CA THR A 269 -10.95 6.98 -22.66
C THR A 269 -12.19 7.83 -22.34
N ASP A 270 -13.23 7.65 -23.17
CA ASP A 270 -14.57 8.23 -22.95
C ASP A 270 -15.57 7.22 -22.35
N ASN A 271 -15.10 6.04 -21.91
CA ASN A 271 -15.96 4.98 -21.39
C ASN A 271 -16.66 5.42 -20.10
N GLU A 272 -17.79 4.79 -19.76
CA GLU A 272 -18.42 5.02 -18.47
C GLU A 272 -17.49 4.64 -17.30
N MET A 273 -17.55 5.35 -16.17
CA MET A 273 -16.78 5.03 -14.96
C MET A 273 -17.68 4.55 -13.83
N CYS A 274 -17.36 3.38 -13.28
CA CYS A 274 -18.02 2.84 -12.10
C CYS A 274 -17.01 2.65 -10.97
N PHE A 275 -17.07 3.52 -9.96
CA PHE A 275 -16.24 3.44 -8.77
C PHE A 275 -16.95 2.60 -7.69
N ILE A 276 -16.23 1.66 -7.07
CA ILE A 276 -16.76 0.85 -5.96
C ILE A 276 -15.79 0.89 -4.77
N GLY A 277 -16.30 1.40 -3.65
CA GLY A 277 -15.52 1.72 -2.46
C GLY A 277 -16.00 1.06 -1.18
N GLY A 278 -15.07 0.79 -0.28
CA GLY A 278 -15.38 0.38 1.09
C GLY A 278 -14.28 0.73 2.08
N GLY A 279 -14.68 1.22 3.26
CA GLY A 279 -13.74 1.59 4.33
C GLY A 279 -12.68 2.61 3.88
N ALA A 280 -11.40 2.34 4.16
CA ALA A 280 -10.31 3.24 3.79
C ALA A 280 -10.06 3.33 2.27
N GLY A 281 -10.67 2.44 1.47
CA GLY A 281 -10.66 2.54 0.01
C GLY A 281 -11.37 3.78 -0.54
N MET A 282 -12.06 4.54 0.33
CA MET A 282 -12.55 5.88 0.03
C MET A 282 -11.46 6.81 -0.52
N ALA A 283 -10.21 6.72 -0.03
CA ALA A 283 -9.15 7.67 -0.36
C ALA A 283 -8.89 7.78 -1.88
N PRO A 284 -8.37 6.74 -2.56
CA PRO A 284 -8.02 6.87 -3.98
C PRO A 284 -9.25 7.18 -4.84
N LEU A 285 -10.42 6.62 -4.50
CA LEU A 285 -11.66 6.84 -5.25
C LEU A 285 -12.14 8.29 -5.13
N ARG A 286 -12.03 8.90 -3.95
CA ARG A 286 -12.30 10.34 -3.76
C ARG A 286 -11.38 11.19 -4.64
N SER A 287 -10.08 10.89 -4.66
CA SER A 287 -9.11 11.60 -5.49
C SER A 287 -9.49 11.52 -6.97
N HIS A 288 -9.83 10.33 -7.48
CA HIS A 288 -10.33 10.15 -8.85
C HIS A 288 -11.59 10.95 -9.13
N ILE A 289 -12.65 10.75 -8.35
CA ILE A 289 -13.96 11.36 -8.61
C ILE A 289 -13.84 12.89 -8.60
N PHE A 290 -13.13 13.46 -7.63
CA PHE A 290 -12.90 14.90 -7.58
C PHE A 290 -12.05 15.38 -8.76
N HIS A 291 -11.00 14.66 -9.14
CA HIS A 291 -10.18 15.04 -10.29
C HIS A 291 -10.98 15.01 -11.59
N GLN A 292 -11.74 13.93 -11.84
CA GLN A 292 -12.59 13.78 -13.02
C GLN A 292 -13.62 14.91 -13.11
N LEU A 293 -14.34 15.21 -12.02
CA LEU A 293 -15.44 16.17 -12.05
C LEU A 293 -14.98 17.63 -11.93
N LYS A 294 -14.05 17.94 -11.02
CA LYS A 294 -13.62 19.31 -10.71
C LYS A 294 -12.29 19.70 -11.35
N GLY A 295 -11.40 18.74 -11.60
CA GLY A 295 -10.07 18.99 -12.14
C GLY A 295 -10.06 19.11 -13.67
N ILE A 296 -10.69 18.16 -14.35
CA ILE A 296 -10.68 18.06 -15.82
C ILE A 296 -12.05 18.22 -16.48
N ASP A 297 -13.12 18.47 -15.70
CA ASP A 297 -14.49 18.66 -16.18
C ASP A 297 -14.96 17.53 -17.12
N SER A 298 -14.72 16.29 -16.70
CA SER A 298 -15.03 15.09 -17.48
C SER A 298 -16.51 15.01 -17.80
N GLY A 299 -16.84 14.81 -19.07
CA GLY A 299 -18.21 14.57 -19.56
C GLY A 299 -18.66 13.11 -19.42
N ARG A 300 -17.79 12.20 -18.97
CA ARG A 300 -18.07 10.78 -18.81
C ARG A 300 -19.19 10.58 -17.80
N LYS A 301 -20.02 9.55 -17.98
CA LYS A 301 -20.96 9.13 -16.94
C LYS A 301 -20.18 8.46 -15.81
N ILE A 302 -20.41 8.91 -14.58
CA ILE A 302 -19.66 8.47 -13.40
C ILE A 302 -20.64 8.02 -12.33
N THR A 303 -20.44 6.82 -11.80
CA THR A 303 -21.17 6.34 -10.62
C THR A 303 -20.19 5.98 -9.51
N TYR A 304 -20.59 6.24 -8.26
CA TYR A 304 -19.83 5.81 -7.09
C TYR A 304 -20.72 5.02 -6.13
N TRP A 305 -20.30 3.79 -5.84
CA TRP A 305 -20.98 2.84 -4.98
C TRP A 305 -20.15 2.60 -3.73
N TYR A 306 -20.62 3.10 -2.58
CA TYR A 306 -19.90 3.01 -1.32
C TYR A 306 -20.60 2.12 -0.29
N GLY A 307 -19.87 1.12 0.21
CA GLY A 307 -20.33 0.25 1.30
C GLY A 307 -19.73 0.65 2.65
N ALA A 308 -20.59 0.83 3.66
CA ALA A 308 -20.19 1.05 5.04
C ALA A 308 -20.95 0.12 6.00
N ARG A 309 -20.47 -0.03 7.24
CA ARG A 309 -21.13 -0.86 8.25
C ARG A 309 -22.40 -0.18 8.76
N SER A 310 -22.27 1.04 9.26
CA SER A 310 -23.33 1.87 9.81
C SER A 310 -23.05 3.35 9.50
N LYS A 311 -23.99 4.25 9.79
CA LYS A 311 -23.90 5.67 9.39
C LYS A 311 -22.68 6.38 9.98
N LYS A 312 -22.30 6.06 11.22
CA LYS A 312 -21.11 6.63 11.89
C LYS A 312 -19.78 6.24 11.23
N GLU A 313 -19.78 5.24 10.36
CA GLU A 313 -18.60 4.81 9.59
C GLU A 313 -18.50 5.49 8.22
N MET A 314 -19.50 6.30 7.85
CA MET A 314 -19.48 7.10 6.64
C MET A 314 -18.74 8.42 6.89
N PHE A 315 -17.98 8.84 5.88
CA PHE A 315 -17.29 10.12 5.86
C PHE A 315 -17.20 10.62 4.42
N TYR A 316 -17.04 11.94 4.26
CA TYR A 316 -17.22 12.65 2.98
C TYR A 316 -18.60 12.47 2.32
N ASP A 317 -19.60 11.99 3.04
CA ASP A 317 -20.96 11.78 2.51
C ASP A 317 -21.55 13.08 1.92
N GLU A 318 -21.41 14.18 2.66
CA GLU A 318 -21.86 15.51 2.21
C GLU A 318 -21.07 16.01 0.98
N ASP A 319 -19.77 15.75 0.91
CA ASP A 319 -18.93 16.08 -0.25
C ASP A 319 -19.47 15.42 -1.53
N PHE A 320 -19.81 14.12 -1.48
CA PHE A 320 -20.31 13.39 -2.64
C PHE A 320 -21.75 13.76 -2.99
N LYS A 321 -22.60 14.04 -1.99
CA LYS A 321 -23.95 14.58 -2.23
C LYS A 321 -23.91 15.94 -2.91
N GLU A 322 -22.97 16.81 -2.54
CA GLU A 322 -22.78 18.10 -3.21
C GLU A 322 -22.33 17.89 -4.67
N LEU A 323 -21.41 16.95 -4.91
CA LEU A 323 -21.00 16.59 -6.28
C LEU A 323 -22.19 16.09 -7.11
N GLU A 324 -23.04 15.21 -6.57
CA GLU A 324 -24.21 14.69 -7.29
C GLU A 324 -25.22 15.78 -7.63
N GLN A 325 -25.40 16.76 -6.75
CA GLN A 325 -26.26 17.92 -7.02
C GLN A 325 -25.69 18.83 -8.11
N LYS A 326 -24.36 18.98 -8.15
CA LYS A 326 -23.67 19.91 -9.05
C LYS A 326 -23.42 19.32 -10.45
N PHE A 327 -23.14 18.03 -10.54
CA PHE A 327 -22.72 17.36 -11.78
C PHE A 327 -23.77 16.35 -12.22
N SER A 328 -24.48 16.65 -13.31
CA SER A 328 -25.58 15.81 -13.81
C SER A 328 -25.13 14.43 -14.30
N ASN A 329 -23.84 14.28 -14.63
CA ASN A 329 -23.21 13.03 -15.05
C ASN A 329 -22.66 12.19 -13.88
N PHE A 330 -22.81 12.64 -12.63
CA PHE A 330 -22.38 11.89 -11.44
C PHE A 330 -23.57 11.35 -10.64
N LYS A 331 -23.45 10.12 -10.14
CA LYS A 331 -24.39 9.50 -9.18
C LYS A 331 -23.68 8.84 -8.02
N TYR A 332 -24.23 9.01 -6.82
CA TYR A 332 -23.67 8.48 -5.59
C TYR A 332 -24.66 7.53 -4.88
N TYR A 333 -24.22 6.30 -4.63
CA TYR A 333 -25.00 5.26 -3.99
C TYR A 333 -24.30 4.77 -2.73
N VAL A 334 -25.06 4.64 -1.65
CA VAL A 334 -24.55 4.16 -0.36
C VAL A 334 -25.40 3.00 0.13
N SER A 335 -24.74 1.94 0.63
CA SER A 335 -25.39 0.84 1.33
C SER A 335 -24.76 0.61 2.69
N LEU A 336 -25.61 0.44 3.70
CA LEU A 336 -25.20 0.07 5.06
C LEU A 336 -25.41 -1.43 5.28
N SER A 337 -24.33 -2.16 5.57
CA SER A 337 -24.41 -3.61 5.79
C SER A 337 -25.05 -3.99 7.13
N SER A 338 -24.98 -3.08 8.11
CA SER A 338 -25.47 -3.29 9.48
C SER A 338 -25.84 -1.96 10.13
N PRO A 339 -26.86 -1.25 9.59
CA PRO A 339 -27.32 0.01 10.18
C PRO A 339 -27.77 -0.20 11.63
N GLU A 340 -27.43 0.74 12.49
CA GLU A 340 -27.88 0.74 13.89
C GLU A 340 -29.24 1.46 14.00
N PRO A 341 -30.10 1.12 14.97
CA PRO A 341 -31.41 1.78 15.13
C PRO A 341 -31.33 3.31 15.24
N GLU A 342 -30.24 3.83 15.84
CA GLU A 342 -29.96 5.26 15.96
C GLU A 342 -29.55 5.95 14.64
N ASP A 343 -29.23 5.20 13.58
CA ASP A 343 -28.82 5.77 12.30
C ASP A 343 -29.98 6.46 11.54
N ASP A 344 -31.22 6.06 11.85
CA ASP A 344 -32.45 6.45 11.13
C ASP A 344 -32.26 6.35 9.61
N TRP A 345 -31.75 5.19 9.17
CA TRP A 345 -31.36 4.94 7.78
C TRP A 345 -32.52 4.39 6.96
N ASP A 346 -32.92 5.13 5.94
CA ASP A 346 -33.97 4.77 4.97
C ASP A 346 -33.42 4.39 3.58
N GLY A 347 -32.09 4.40 3.42
CA GLY A 347 -31.39 4.04 2.19
C GLY A 347 -31.15 2.53 2.02
N LEU A 348 -30.22 2.19 1.12
CA LEU A 348 -29.93 0.78 0.80
C LEU A 348 -29.30 0.05 2.00
N THR A 349 -29.70 -1.19 2.20
CA THR A 349 -29.17 -2.05 3.27
C THR A 349 -28.63 -3.36 2.69
N GLY A 350 -27.57 -3.88 3.29
CA GLY A 350 -26.83 -5.04 2.78
C GLY A 350 -25.50 -4.65 2.12
N PHE A 351 -24.92 -5.57 1.34
CA PHE A 351 -23.64 -5.34 0.71
C PHE A 351 -23.77 -4.51 -0.57
N ILE A 352 -22.85 -3.58 -0.79
CA ILE A 352 -22.95 -2.65 -1.92
C ILE A 352 -22.94 -3.34 -3.29
N HIS A 353 -22.20 -4.45 -3.43
CA HIS A 353 -22.08 -5.18 -4.70
C HIS A 353 -23.42 -5.80 -5.15
N THR A 354 -24.31 -6.18 -4.22
CA THR A 354 -25.63 -6.72 -4.59
C THR A 354 -26.49 -5.62 -5.21
N HIS A 355 -26.46 -4.41 -4.64
CA HIS A 355 -27.22 -3.28 -5.17
C HIS A 355 -26.66 -2.74 -6.48
N LEU A 356 -25.33 -2.71 -6.64
CA LEU A 356 -24.69 -2.41 -7.92
C LEU A 356 -25.23 -3.33 -9.02
N CYS A 357 -25.29 -4.63 -8.74
CA CYS A 357 -25.82 -5.60 -9.68
C CYS A 357 -27.31 -5.34 -9.97
N ASP A 358 -28.16 -5.37 -8.95
CA ASP A 358 -29.63 -5.33 -9.09
C ASP A 358 -30.14 -4.00 -9.67
N GLN A 359 -29.58 -2.88 -9.24
CA GLN A 359 -30.08 -1.54 -9.60
C GLN A 359 -29.43 -0.96 -10.84
N TYR A 360 -28.25 -1.46 -11.22
CA TYR A 360 -27.45 -0.84 -12.27
C TYR A 360 -27.04 -1.84 -13.34
N LEU A 361 -26.15 -2.78 -13.02
CA LEU A 361 -25.54 -3.65 -14.03
C LEU A 361 -26.56 -4.56 -14.74
N CYS A 362 -27.51 -5.15 -14.00
CA CYS A 362 -28.57 -5.98 -14.56
C CYS A 362 -29.48 -5.24 -15.56
N ASN A 363 -29.54 -3.91 -15.49
CA ASN A 363 -30.38 -3.08 -16.36
C ASN A 363 -29.55 -2.27 -17.36
N HIS A 364 -28.22 -2.40 -17.35
CA HIS A 364 -27.34 -1.68 -18.25
C HIS A 364 -27.33 -2.33 -19.63
N GLU A 365 -27.27 -1.54 -20.70
CA GLU A 365 -27.29 -2.05 -22.08
C GLU A 365 -26.06 -2.93 -22.38
N ASP A 366 -24.89 -2.47 -21.93
CA ASP A 366 -23.64 -3.20 -22.06
C ASP A 366 -22.72 -2.95 -20.85
N PRO A 367 -22.77 -3.78 -19.79
CA PRO A 367 -21.89 -3.64 -18.64
C PRO A 367 -20.40 -3.87 -18.95
N SER A 368 -20.06 -4.52 -20.07
CA SER A 368 -18.69 -4.88 -20.42
C SER A 368 -17.85 -3.69 -20.90
N GLU A 369 -18.51 -2.62 -21.37
CA GLU A 369 -17.90 -1.38 -21.85
C GLU A 369 -17.70 -0.32 -20.74
N ILE A 370 -18.00 -0.66 -19.48
CA ILE A 370 -17.79 0.22 -18.33
C ILE A 370 -16.39 -0.03 -17.74
N GLU A 371 -15.67 1.05 -17.39
CA GLU A 371 -14.43 0.94 -16.63
C GLU A 371 -14.71 0.94 -15.13
N TYR A 372 -14.24 -0.09 -14.44
CA TYR A 372 -14.47 -0.31 -13.03
C TYR A 372 -13.23 0.03 -12.21
N TYR A 373 -13.43 0.83 -11.16
CA TYR A 373 -12.36 1.29 -10.28
C TYR A 373 -12.69 0.86 -8.84
N LEU A 374 -11.96 -0.13 -8.32
CA LEU A 374 -12.26 -0.79 -7.06
C LEU A 374 -11.23 -0.47 -5.99
N CYS A 375 -11.67 -0.07 -4.81
CA CYS A 375 -10.78 0.00 -3.65
C CYS A 375 -11.54 -0.27 -2.34
N GLY A 376 -11.07 -1.25 -1.56
CA GLY A 376 -11.68 -1.56 -0.28
C GLY A 376 -11.25 -2.92 0.29
N PRO A 377 -12.04 -3.48 1.22
CA PRO A 377 -11.70 -4.76 1.85
C PRO A 377 -11.60 -5.90 0.82
N PRO A 378 -10.64 -6.84 0.96
CA PRO A 378 -10.48 -7.93 0.00
C PRO A 378 -11.77 -8.72 -0.30
N PRO A 379 -12.61 -9.09 0.70
CA PRO A 379 -13.86 -9.80 0.42
C PRO A 379 -14.85 -9.00 -0.46
N MET A 380 -14.82 -7.67 -0.39
CA MET A 380 -15.65 -6.82 -1.24
C MET A 380 -15.12 -6.78 -2.66
N VAL A 381 -13.80 -6.56 -2.81
CA VAL A 381 -13.15 -6.49 -4.12
C VAL A 381 -13.31 -7.83 -4.86
N ASP A 382 -13.06 -8.94 -4.18
CA ASP A 382 -13.16 -10.28 -4.78
C ASP A 382 -14.60 -10.58 -5.23
N ALA A 383 -15.61 -10.26 -4.40
CA ALA A 383 -17.02 -10.47 -4.76
C ALA A 383 -17.48 -9.60 -5.94
N VAL A 384 -17.00 -8.36 -6.04
CA VAL A 384 -17.30 -7.49 -7.18
C VAL A 384 -16.65 -8.04 -8.44
N ILE A 385 -15.36 -8.39 -8.40
CA ILE A 385 -14.64 -8.95 -9.55
C ILE A 385 -15.32 -10.22 -10.07
N GLU A 386 -15.69 -11.14 -9.17
CA GLU A 386 -16.43 -12.36 -9.55
C GLU A 386 -17.74 -12.03 -10.27
N SER A 387 -18.50 -11.06 -9.75
CA SER A 387 -19.74 -10.61 -10.39
C SER A 387 -19.49 -9.96 -11.77
N LEU A 388 -18.43 -9.15 -11.91
CA LEU A 388 -18.09 -8.51 -13.19
C LEU A 388 -17.72 -9.53 -14.27
N TYR A 389 -17.02 -10.61 -13.91
CA TYR A 389 -16.75 -11.70 -14.83
C TYR A 389 -18.01 -12.43 -15.31
N GLU A 390 -19.04 -12.55 -14.46
CA GLU A 390 -20.34 -13.10 -14.87
C GLU A 390 -21.05 -12.21 -15.90
N PHE A 391 -20.78 -10.90 -15.89
CA PHE A 391 -21.25 -9.94 -16.90
C PHE A 391 -20.37 -9.87 -18.15
N GLY A 392 -19.29 -10.66 -18.22
CA GLY A 392 -18.37 -10.67 -19.37
C GLY A 392 -17.44 -9.45 -19.43
N VAL A 393 -17.21 -8.79 -18.29
CA VAL A 393 -16.22 -7.71 -18.19
C VAL A 393 -14.81 -8.31 -18.26
N GLU A 394 -13.98 -7.77 -19.15
CA GLU A 394 -12.60 -8.21 -19.34
C GLU A 394 -11.64 -7.57 -18.31
N ASP A 395 -10.49 -8.22 -18.06
CA ASP A 395 -9.52 -7.79 -17.04
C ASP A 395 -8.97 -6.37 -17.25
N ASP A 396 -8.91 -5.89 -18.51
CA ASP A 396 -8.42 -4.57 -18.87
C ASP A 396 -9.41 -3.44 -18.51
N MET A 397 -10.67 -3.77 -18.26
CA MET A 397 -11.72 -2.85 -17.81
C MET A 397 -11.83 -2.80 -16.27
N ILE A 398 -11.10 -3.64 -15.54
CA ILE A 398 -11.17 -3.75 -14.08
C ILE A 398 -9.86 -3.26 -13.46
N HIS A 399 -9.90 -2.08 -12.85
CA HIS A 399 -8.80 -1.47 -12.15
C HIS A 399 -9.03 -1.56 -10.64
N TYR A 400 -8.02 -1.97 -9.88
CA TYR A 400 -8.15 -2.04 -8.42
C TYR A 400 -6.84 -1.70 -7.71
N ASP A 401 -6.98 -1.10 -6.52
CA ASP A 401 -5.88 -0.89 -5.57
C ASP A 401 -6.04 -1.87 -4.39
N LYS A 402 -5.17 -2.87 -4.33
CA LYS A 402 -5.19 -3.92 -3.28
C LYS A 402 -4.31 -3.50 -2.09
N PHE A 403 -4.96 -3.11 -1.01
CA PHE A 403 -4.31 -2.92 0.29
C PHE A 403 -4.05 -4.27 0.97
N SER A 404 -2.83 -4.80 0.81
CA SER A 404 -2.36 -6.08 1.39
C SER A 404 -1.58 -5.91 2.68
#